data_AF-A0A419X2Y1-F1
#
_entry.id   AF-A0A419X2Y1-F1
#
_cell.length_a   1.000
_cell.length_b   1.000
_cell.length_c   1.000
_cell.angle_alpha   90.00
_cell.angle_beta   90.00
_cell.angle_gamma   90.00
#
_symmetry.space_group_name_H-M   'P 1'
#
loop_
_entity.id
_entity.type
_entity.pdbx_description
1 polymer ?
#
loop_
_entity_poly.entity_id
_entity_poly.type
_entity_poly.pdbx_seq_one_letter_code
_entity_poly.pdbx_strand_id
1 'polypeptide(L)'
;MLELEPEYLNKIANQLIVISSLLSGFSIAVMANILVSNTEKRISNHILKVTTVAAACFLITLFAMTKILLMTTNGFPFKVENADLALPKIIGFIAFILGIIALSVLIALSGWTKSRKTGIFTTIIGVLSFIAILINL
;
A
#
# COMPACT_ATOMS: atom_id res chain seq x y z
N MET A 1 -4.68 2.66 25.65
CA MET A 1 -4.71 1.92 24.37
C MET A 1 -5.07 0.48 24.72
N LEU A 2 -6.05 -0.14 24.07
CA LEU A 2 -6.31 -1.57 24.25
C LEU A 2 -5.02 -2.34 23.90
N GLU A 3 -4.47 -3.07 24.85
CA GLU A 3 -3.34 -3.97 24.58
C GLU A 3 -3.87 -5.15 23.76
N LEU A 4 -3.45 -5.22 22.50
CA LEU A 4 -3.81 -6.31 21.61
C LEU A 4 -2.93 -7.52 21.92
N GLU A 5 -3.56 -8.69 21.98
CA GLU A 5 -2.85 -9.95 22.18
C GLU A 5 -1.80 -10.19 21.06
N PRO A 6 -0.59 -10.66 21.40
CA PRO A 6 0.48 -10.88 20.41
C PRO A 6 0.06 -11.80 19.26
N GLU A 7 -0.75 -12.82 19.54
CA GLU A 7 -1.27 -13.74 18.51
C GLU A 7 -2.14 -13.01 17.48
N TYR A 8 -3.03 -12.13 17.95
CA TYR A 8 -3.89 -11.34 17.07
C TYR A 8 -3.07 -10.39 16.18
N LEU A 9 -2.06 -9.73 16.76
CA LEU A 9 -1.13 -8.87 16.01
C LEU A 9 -0.35 -9.65 14.96
N ASN A 10 0.05 -10.88 15.26
CA ASN A 10 0.74 -11.76 14.33
C ASN A 10 -0.14 -12.08 13.11
N LYS A 11 -1.43 -12.37 13.33
CA LYS A 11 -2.40 -12.62 12.25
C LYS A 11 -2.60 -11.40 11.35
N ILE A 12 -2.76 -10.21 11.94
CA ILE A 12 -2.86 -8.95 11.19
C ILE A 12 -1.59 -8.70 10.38
N ALA A 13 -0.41 -8.85 11.01
CA ALA A 13 0.87 -8.64 10.35
C ALA A 13 1.02 -9.56 9.13
N ASN A 14 0.69 -10.85 9.26
CA ASN A 14 0.71 -11.80 8.15
C ASN A 14 -0.18 -11.36 6.97
N GLN A 15 -1.41 -10.95 7.23
CA GLN A 15 -2.33 -10.50 6.18
C GLN A 15 -1.79 -9.25 5.46
N LEU A 16 -1.31 -8.26 6.23
CA LEU A 16 -0.78 -7.03 5.67
C LEU A 16 0.52 -7.27 4.88
N ILE A 17 1.36 -8.22 5.29
CA ILE A 17 2.54 -8.66 4.53
C ILE A 17 2.13 -9.21 3.15
N VAL A 18 1.14 -10.11 3.11
CA VAL A 18 0.68 -10.69 1.84
C VAL A 18 0.09 -9.61 0.92
N ILE A 19 -0.81 -8.77 1.44
CA ILE A 19 -1.44 -7.70 0.66
C ILE A 19 -0.37 -6.72 0.15
N SER A 20 0.53 -6.27 1.03
CA SER A 20 1.52 -5.26 0.68
C SER A 20 2.59 -5.79 -0.27
N SER A 21 3.00 -7.06 -0.15
CA SER A 21 3.95 -7.66 -1.10
C SER A 21 3.36 -7.77 -2.51
N LEU A 22 2.09 -8.18 -2.63
CA LEU A 22 1.38 -8.23 -3.90
C LEU A 22 1.21 -6.83 -4.52
N LEU A 23 0.70 -5.88 -3.74
CA LEU A 23 0.41 -4.52 -4.23
C LEU A 23 1.69 -3.73 -4.54
N SER A 24 2.76 -3.94 -3.78
CA SER A 24 4.09 -3.41 -4.10
C SER A 24 4.59 -3.95 -5.43
N GLY A 25 4.55 -5.29 -5.62
CA GLY A 25 4.95 -5.92 -6.88
C GLY A 25 4.16 -5.43 -8.08
N PHE A 26 2.83 -5.33 -7.95
CA PHE A 26 1.96 -4.74 -8.97
C PHE A 26 2.36 -3.30 -9.30
N SER A 27 2.56 -2.47 -8.29
CA SER A 27 2.95 -1.06 -8.48
C SER A 27 4.30 -0.95 -9.19
N ILE A 28 5.30 -1.72 -8.78
CA ILE A 28 6.62 -1.73 -9.44
C ILE A 28 6.50 -2.16 -10.90
N ALA A 29 5.69 -3.17 -11.22
CA ALA A 29 5.46 -3.61 -12.59
C ALA A 29 4.82 -2.51 -13.46
N VAL A 30 3.81 -1.80 -12.93
CA VAL A 30 3.19 -0.65 -13.63
C VAL A 30 4.21 0.47 -13.84
N MET A 31 5.00 0.80 -12.82
CA MET A 31 6.06 1.81 -12.89
C MET A 31 7.09 1.46 -13.97
N ALA A 32 7.58 0.22 -13.99
CA ALA A 32 8.55 -0.25 -14.98
C ALA A 32 8.00 -0.20 -16.41
N ASN A 33 6.75 -0.62 -16.61
CA ASN A 33 6.09 -0.53 -17.91
C ASN A 33 5.98 0.92 -18.42
N ILE A 34 5.73 1.87 -17.52
CA ILE A 34 5.66 3.29 -17.90
C ILE A 34 7.05 3.83 -18.27
N LEU A 35 8.09 3.45 -17.53
CA LEU A 35 9.47 3.83 -17.82
C LEU A 35 9.97 3.31 -19.18
N VAL A 36 9.55 2.09 -19.54
CA VAL A 36 9.91 1.48 -20.83
C VAL A 36 9.03 2.01 -21.97
N SER A 37 7.80 2.44 -21.68
CA SER A 37 6.95 3.09 -22.66
C SER A 37 7.54 4.48 -23.01
N ASN A 38 7.95 4.69 -24.27
CA ASN A 38 8.46 5.98 -24.77
C ASN A 38 7.35 7.05 -24.87
N THR A 39 6.58 7.23 -23.80
CA THR A 39 5.37 8.05 -23.76
C THR A 39 5.62 9.32 -22.93
N GLU A 40 5.98 10.42 -23.57
CA GLU A 40 6.27 11.70 -22.89
C GLU A 40 5.01 12.50 -22.47
N LYS A 41 3.88 11.83 -22.31
CA LYS A 41 2.64 12.52 -21.91
C LYS A 41 2.72 12.96 -20.45
N ARG A 42 2.26 14.19 -20.18
CA ARG A 42 2.15 14.75 -18.81
C ARG A 42 1.46 13.78 -17.84
N ILE A 43 0.40 13.10 -18.30
CA ILE A 43 -0.37 12.12 -17.50
C ILE A 43 0.51 10.93 -17.12
N SER A 44 1.27 10.36 -18.05
CA SER A 44 2.18 9.23 -17.78
C SER A 44 3.21 9.57 -16.69
N ASN A 45 3.72 10.80 -16.68
CA ASN A 45 4.64 11.25 -15.62
C ASN A 45 3.96 11.35 -14.25
N HIS A 46 2.69 11.77 -14.17
CA HIS A 46 1.96 11.77 -12.90
C HIS A 46 1.70 10.34 -12.41
N ILE A 47 1.31 9.45 -13.33
CA ILE A 47 1.09 8.03 -13.03
C ILE A 47 2.39 7.40 -12.51
N LEU A 48 3.54 7.69 -13.13
CA LEU A 48 4.84 7.22 -12.66
C LEU A 48 5.08 7.61 -11.21
N LYS A 49 4.97 8.91 -10.88
CA LYS A 49 5.19 9.43 -9.52
C LYS A 49 4.25 8.78 -8.49
N VAL A 50 2.95 8.69 -8.81
CA VAL A 50 1.95 8.10 -7.91
C VAL A 50 2.22 6.61 -7.70
N THR A 51 2.60 5.89 -8.75
CA THR A 51 2.91 4.46 -8.66
C THR A 51 4.18 4.21 -7.83
N THR A 52 5.20 5.05 -7.97
CA THR A 52 6.41 4.99 -7.13
C THR A 52 6.07 5.21 -5.66
N VAL A 53 5.20 6.19 -5.35
CA VAL A 53 4.73 6.44 -3.97
C VAL A 53 3.98 5.22 -3.44
N ALA A 54 3.07 4.65 -4.21
CA ALA A 54 2.32 3.44 -3.81
C ALA A 54 3.27 2.27 -3.50
N ALA A 55 4.23 1.98 -4.40
CA ALA A 55 5.21 0.92 -4.21
C ALA A 55 6.04 1.13 -2.93
N ALA A 56 6.54 2.35 -2.71
CA ALA A 56 7.32 2.68 -1.52
C ALA A 56 6.51 2.51 -0.23
N CYS A 57 5.26 3.00 -0.21
CA CYS A 57 4.34 2.85 0.92
C CYS A 57 4.06 1.38 1.26
N PHE A 58 3.81 0.54 0.26
CA PHE A 58 3.59 -0.89 0.48
C PHE A 58 4.87 -1.62 0.92
N LEU A 59 6.06 -1.23 0.43
CA LEU A 59 7.33 -1.77 0.94
C LEU A 59 7.57 -1.40 2.40
N ILE A 60 7.31 -0.15 2.79
CA ILE A 60 7.43 0.29 4.19
C ILE A 60 6.49 -0.55 5.07
N THR A 61 5.25 -0.74 4.64
CA THR A 61 4.27 -1.59 5.34
C THR A 61 4.75 -3.03 5.47
N LEU A 62 5.26 -3.61 4.37
CA LEU A 62 5.77 -4.97 4.31
C LEU A 62 6.86 -5.21 5.37
N PHE A 63 7.86 -4.34 5.44
CA PHE A 63 8.96 -4.48 6.40
C PHE A 63 8.54 -4.15 7.83
N ALA A 64 7.67 -3.15 8.03
CA ALA A 64 7.14 -2.83 9.35
C ALA A 64 6.34 -4.01 9.94
N MET A 65 5.49 -4.66 9.13
CA MET A 65 4.69 -5.80 9.54
C MET A 65 5.54 -7.07 9.68
N THR A 66 6.56 -7.25 8.83
CA THR A 66 7.54 -8.35 9.01
C THR A 66 8.25 -8.23 10.36
N LYS A 67 8.62 -7.02 10.79
CA LYS A 67 9.21 -6.80 12.11
C LYS A 67 8.24 -7.20 13.24
N ILE A 68 6.96 -6.81 13.15
CA ILE A 68 5.94 -7.21 14.12
C ILE A 68 5.79 -8.73 14.14
N LEU A 69 5.73 -9.37 12.97
CA LEU A 69 5.60 -10.81 12.84
C LEU A 69 6.75 -11.53 13.58
N LEU A 70 8.00 -11.13 13.33
CA LEU A 70 9.17 -11.71 13.95
C LEU A 70 9.16 -11.56 15.48
N MET A 71 8.82 -10.36 15.97
CA MET A 71 8.79 -10.06 17.40
C MET A 71 7.65 -10.75 18.14
N THR A 72 6.53 -11.04 17.47
CA THR A 72 5.35 -11.69 18.07
C THR A 72 5.33 -13.20 17.90
N THR A 73 6.30 -13.78 17.19
CA THR A 73 6.36 -15.23 16.97
C THR A 73 7.02 -15.93 18.15
N ASN A 74 6.45 -17.05 18.58
CA ASN A 74 7.01 -17.90 19.63
C ASN A 74 8.44 -18.34 19.27
N GLY A 75 9.37 -18.18 20.21
CA GLY A 75 10.80 -18.48 20.00
C GLY A 75 11.66 -17.25 19.69
N PHE A 76 11.10 -16.05 19.65
CA PHE A 76 11.89 -14.82 19.60
C PHE A 76 12.78 -14.69 20.88
N PRO A 77 14.10 -14.50 20.75
CA PRO A 77 15.04 -14.66 21.87
C PRO A 77 15.06 -13.49 22.87
N PHE A 78 14.47 -12.34 22.52
CA PHE A 78 14.43 -11.15 23.37
C PHE A 78 13.05 -10.96 23.99
N LYS A 79 13.00 -10.35 25.18
CA LYS A 79 11.73 -9.88 25.75
C LYS A 79 11.19 -8.75 24.88
N VAL A 80 9.94 -8.86 24.46
CA VAL A 80 9.27 -7.84 23.64
C VAL A 80 8.33 -7.06 24.54
N GLU A 81 8.55 -5.75 24.63
CA GLU A 81 7.62 -4.85 25.30
C GLU A 81 6.64 -4.25 24.28
N ASN A 82 5.45 -3.86 24.75
CA ASN A 82 4.45 -3.21 23.89
C ASN A 82 4.98 -1.92 23.24
N ALA A 83 5.93 -1.24 23.88
CA ALA A 83 6.59 -0.04 23.35
C ALA A 83 7.40 -0.33 22.07
N ASP A 84 8.06 -1.49 21.98
CA ASP A 84 8.88 -1.86 20.82
C ASP A 84 8.06 -2.07 19.55
N LEU A 85 6.78 -2.42 19.73
CA LEU A 85 5.82 -2.66 18.66
C LEU A 85 5.06 -1.39 18.25
N ALA A 86 5.09 -0.32 19.05
CA ALA A 86 4.31 0.89 18.78
C ALA A 86 4.74 1.57 17.47
N LEU A 87 6.05 1.75 17.27
CA LEU A 87 6.58 2.42 16.09
C LEU A 87 6.30 1.63 14.79
N PRO A 88 6.59 0.32 14.70
CA PRO A 88 6.24 -0.47 13.52
C PRO A 88 4.75 -0.49 13.22
N LYS A 89 3.88 -0.54 14.25
CA LYS A 89 2.42 -0.49 14.08
C LYS A 89 1.99 0.81 13.42
N ILE A 90 2.41 1.94 13.99
CA ILE A 90 2.00 3.28 13.51
C ILE A 90 2.52 3.53 12.10
N ILE A 91 3.82 3.33 11.88
CA ILE A 91 4.43 3.61 10.57
C ILE A 91 3.87 2.65 9.51
N GLY A 92 3.76 1.36 9.83
CA GLY A 92 3.23 0.37 8.89
C GLY A 92 1.78 0.65 8.51
N PHE A 93 0.93 0.99 9.48
CA PHE A 93 -0.49 1.28 9.21
C PHE A 93 -0.68 2.59 8.43
N ILE A 94 0.03 3.67 8.79
CA ILE A 94 -0.02 4.93 8.05
C ILE A 94 0.48 4.73 6.61
N ALA A 95 1.60 4.04 6.44
CA ALA A 95 2.14 3.74 5.11
C ALA A 95 1.16 2.91 4.28
N PHE A 96 0.47 1.94 4.89
CA PHE A 96 -0.53 1.12 4.20
C PHE A 96 -1.69 1.96 3.65
N ILE A 97 -2.22 2.86 4.48
CA ILE A 97 -3.31 3.77 4.09
C ILE A 97 -2.85 4.71 2.97
N LEU A 98 -1.67 5.31 3.10
CA LEU A 98 -1.10 6.17 2.05
C LEU A 98 -0.89 5.39 0.74
N GLY A 99 -0.47 4.13 0.82
CA GLY A 99 -0.35 3.23 -0.33
C GLY A 99 -1.69 2.99 -1.01
N ILE A 100 -2.76 2.73 -0.25
CA ILE A 100 -4.11 2.56 -0.78
C ILE A 100 -4.60 3.85 -1.46
N ILE A 101 -4.42 5.01 -0.82
CA ILE A 101 -4.79 6.31 -1.41
C ILE A 101 -4.06 6.51 -2.74
N ALA A 102 -2.74 6.29 -2.77
CA ALA A 102 -1.95 6.41 -3.99
C ALA A 102 -2.43 5.44 -5.08
N LEU A 103 -2.78 4.21 -4.71
CA LEU A 103 -3.31 3.22 -5.66
C LEU A 103 -4.68 3.64 -6.23
N SER A 104 -5.57 4.22 -5.41
CA SER A 104 -6.84 4.77 -5.89
C SER A 104 -6.63 5.91 -6.90
N VAL A 105 -5.66 6.79 -6.64
CA VAL A 105 -5.27 7.85 -7.58
C VAL A 105 -4.71 7.27 -8.88
N LEU A 106 -3.88 6.22 -8.79
CA LEU A 106 -3.37 5.49 -9.96
C LEU A 106 -4.51 4.95 -10.83
N ILE A 107 -5.50 4.29 -10.22
CA ILE A 107 -6.68 3.76 -10.92
C ILE A 107 -7.42 4.90 -11.62
N ALA A 108 -7.70 6.01 -10.92
CA ALA A 108 -8.40 7.15 -11.49
C ALA A 108 -7.67 7.74 -12.71
N LEU A 109 -6.33 7.87 -12.64
CA LEU A 109 -5.51 8.43 -13.71
C LEU A 109 -5.28 7.49 -14.89
N SER A 110 -5.32 6.17 -14.66
CA SER A 110 -4.93 5.16 -15.66
C SER A 110 -5.66 5.29 -17.01
N GLY A 111 -6.97 5.53 -17.01
CA GLY A 111 -7.78 5.62 -18.23
C GLY A 111 -7.48 6.84 -19.10
N TRP A 112 -6.91 7.90 -18.52
CA TRP A 112 -6.56 9.13 -19.24
C TRP A 112 -5.37 8.95 -20.18
N THR A 113 -4.60 7.88 -20.03
CA THR A 113 -3.50 7.53 -20.96
C THR A 113 -4.02 7.15 -22.35
N LYS A 114 -5.25 6.60 -22.42
CA LYS A 114 -5.85 6.04 -23.64
C LYS A 114 -6.82 6.99 -24.32
N SER A 115 -7.88 7.41 -23.64
CA SER A 115 -8.91 8.30 -24.22
C SER A 115 -9.70 9.04 -23.16
N ARG A 116 -10.38 10.14 -23.53
CA ARG A 116 -11.23 10.91 -22.61
C ARG A 116 -12.40 10.09 -22.03
N LYS A 117 -13.03 9.23 -22.85
CA LYS A 117 -14.14 8.37 -22.41
C LYS A 117 -13.67 7.36 -21.37
N THR A 118 -12.53 6.72 -21.62
CA THR A 118 -11.92 5.77 -20.68
C THR A 118 -11.47 6.48 -19.40
N GLY A 119 -10.88 7.68 -19.49
CA GLY A 119 -10.46 8.47 -18.34
C GLY A 119 -11.61 8.84 -17.40
N ILE A 120 -12.75 9.28 -17.94
CA ILE A 120 -13.95 9.56 -17.13
C ILE A 120 -14.41 8.30 -16.40
N PHE A 121 -14.49 7.17 -17.12
CA PHE A 121 -14.89 5.89 -16.53
C PHE A 121 -13.96 5.47 -15.38
N THR A 122 -12.64 5.46 -15.60
CA THR A 122 -11.68 5.05 -14.55
C THR A 122 -11.66 6.01 -13.37
N THR A 123 -11.90 7.31 -13.60
CA THR A 123 -11.99 8.30 -12.52
C THR A 123 -13.21 8.05 -11.64
N ILE A 124 -14.38 7.80 -12.24
CA ILE A 124 -15.61 7.48 -11.50
C ILE A 124 -15.40 6.22 -10.66
N ILE A 125 -14.87 5.14 -11.26
CA ILE A 125 -14.58 3.90 -10.54
C ILE A 125 -13.56 4.14 -9.43
N GLY A 126 -12.47 4.86 -9.71
CA GLY A 126 -11.43 5.16 -8.72
C GLY A 126 -11.98 5.94 -7.51
N VAL A 127 -12.83 6.94 -7.75
CA VAL A 127 -13.47 7.72 -6.68
C VAL A 127 -14.47 6.87 -5.89
N LEU A 128 -15.31 6.08 -6.55
CA LEU A 128 -16.27 5.19 -5.89
C LEU A 128 -15.54 4.15 -5.03
N SER A 129 -14.49 3.51 -5.55
CA SER A 129 -13.66 2.59 -4.80
C SER A 129 -12.99 3.28 -3.61
N PHE A 130 -12.48 4.50 -3.78
CA PHE A 130 -11.87 5.25 -2.69
C PHE A 130 -12.87 5.55 -1.57
N ILE A 131 -14.07 6.01 -1.90
CA ILE A 131 -15.14 6.26 -0.92
C ILE A 131 -15.53 4.97 -0.20
N ALA A 132 -15.70 3.87 -0.94
CA ALA A 132 -16.03 2.57 -0.35
C ALA A 132 -14.95 2.08 0.62
N ILE A 133 -13.67 2.29 0.29
CA ILE A 133 -12.55 1.98 1.19
C ILE A 133 -12.62 2.82 2.46
N LEU A 134 -12.82 4.15 2.35
CA LEU A 134 -12.88 5.04 3.51
C LEU A 134 -14.02 4.69 4.48
N ILE A 135 -15.12 4.14 3.98
CA ILE A 135 -16.26 3.71 4.82
C ILE A 135 -15.93 2.42 5.61
N ASN A 136 -15.06 1.56 5.09
CA ASN A 136 -14.75 0.25 5.68
C ASN A 136 -13.41 0.22 6.46
N LEU A 137 -12.71 1.34 6.53
CA LEU A 137 -11.42 1.49 7.20
C LEU A 137 -11.60 2.04 8.62
#